data_AF-A0A2K4ZJC0-F1
#
_entry.id   AF-A0A2K4ZJC0-F1
#
_cell.length_a   1.000
_cell.length_b   1.000
_cell.length_c   1.000
_cell.angle_alpha   90.00
_cell.angle_beta   90.00
_cell.angle_gamma   90.00
#
_symmetry.space_group_name_H-M   'P 1'
#
loop_
_entity.id
_entity.type
_entity.pdbx_description
1 polymer ?
#
loop_
_entity_poly.entity_id
_entity_poly.type
_entity_poly.pdbx_seq_one_letter_code
_entity_poly.pdbx_strand_id
1 'polypeptide(L)'
;MNTNNNNRALTGFWIESSLLISPKEQAEVMERIFGENSEYSEETQNELKQVMLVTDQERTDISVYGKTGMGKTDGIIVDAWFTGFAETAEGKLYFCVRLGRTDSMNVSSPLAKEIAIQIVSDYSKL
;
A
#
# COMPACT_ATOMS: atom_id res chain seq x y z
N MET A 1 -18.27 3.69 14.36
CA MET A 1 -17.21 4.73 14.51
C MET A 1 -16.04 4.08 15.21
N ASN A 2 -14.81 4.36 14.78
CA ASN A 2 -13.60 3.86 15.43
C ASN A 2 -13.60 4.28 16.91
N THR A 3 -13.60 3.32 17.84
CA THR A 3 -13.58 3.53 19.29
C THR A 3 -12.17 3.45 19.90
N ASN A 4 -11.15 3.20 19.08
CA ASN A 4 -9.77 3.01 19.52
C ASN A 4 -9.01 4.32 19.75
N ASN A 5 -9.57 5.48 19.34
CA ASN A 5 -8.90 6.76 19.50
C ASN A 5 -9.88 7.95 19.69
N ASN A 6 -9.55 8.85 20.61
CA ASN A 6 -10.31 10.09 20.86
C ASN A 6 -9.94 11.25 19.90
N ASN A 7 -8.92 11.07 19.05
CA ASN A 7 -8.56 12.06 18.04
C ASN A 7 -9.49 11.96 16.82
N ARG A 8 -10.26 13.01 16.54
CA ARG A 8 -11.18 13.08 15.38
C ARG A 8 -10.51 12.83 14.03
N ALA A 9 -9.23 13.13 13.87
CA ALA A 9 -8.49 12.81 12.65
C ALA A 9 -8.30 11.30 12.43
N LEU A 10 -8.45 10.51 13.50
CA LEU A 10 -8.32 9.05 13.52
C LEU A 10 -9.67 8.33 13.65
N THR A 11 -10.79 9.07 13.58
CA THR A 11 -12.15 8.51 13.59
C THR A 11 -12.83 8.55 12.22
N GLY A 12 -12.06 8.72 11.14
CA GLY A 12 -12.57 8.75 9.76
C GLY A 12 -13.26 7.45 9.35
N PHE A 13 -14.16 7.51 8.36
CA PHE A 13 -14.91 6.33 7.89
C PHE A 13 -14.01 5.21 7.30
N TRP A 14 -12.76 5.53 6.96
CA TRP A 14 -11.77 4.63 6.39
C TRP A 14 -10.81 4.00 7.41
N ILE A 15 -10.90 4.38 8.70
CA ILE A 15 -10.04 3.84 9.75
C ILE A 15 -10.89 2.93 10.64
N GLU A 16 -10.76 1.61 10.46
CA GLU A 16 -11.43 0.59 11.29
C GLU A 16 -12.95 0.83 11.46
N SER A 17 -13.60 1.17 10.34
CA SER A 17 -15.01 1.54 10.31
C SER A 17 -15.68 0.86 9.11
N SER A 18 -16.67 1.50 8.49
CA SER A 18 -17.53 0.88 7.47
C SER A 18 -16.89 0.65 6.11
N LEU A 19 -15.81 1.37 5.77
CA LEU A 19 -15.13 1.17 4.49
C LEU A 19 -14.26 -0.09 4.55
N LEU A 20 -14.59 -1.06 3.70
CA LEU A 20 -13.84 -2.29 3.50
C LEU A 20 -13.38 -2.37 2.05
N ILE A 21 -12.20 -2.93 1.83
CA ILE A 21 -11.62 -3.15 0.50
C ILE A 21 -10.65 -4.33 0.56
N SER A 22 -10.70 -5.20 -0.44
CA SER A 22 -9.80 -6.35 -0.57
C SER A 22 -8.44 -5.95 -1.16
N PRO A 23 -7.38 -6.77 -1.00
CA PRO A 23 -6.09 -6.51 -1.63
C PRO A 23 -6.14 -6.42 -3.15
N LYS A 24 -7.04 -7.21 -3.78
CA LYS A 24 -7.24 -7.16 -5.23
C LYS A 24 -7.82 -5.82 -5.66
N GLU A 25 -8.90 -5.39 -5.01
CA GLU A 25 -9.52 -4.09 -5.29
C GLU A 25 -8.55 -2.92 -5.03
N GLN A 26 -7.69 -3.02 -4.02
CA GLN A 26 -6.63 -2.04 -3.79
C GLN A 26 -5.66 -1.91 -4.98
N ALA A 27 -5.22 -3.04 -5.56
CA ALA A 27 -4.37 -3.02 -6.75
C ALA A 27 -5.09 -2.42 -7.97
N GLU A 28 -6.37 -2.76 -8.17
CA GLU A 28 -7.22 -2.20 -9.24
C GLU A 28 -7.43 -0.68 -9.06
N VAL A 29 -7.52 -0.18 -7.83
CA VAL A 29 -7.57 1.27 -7.56
C VAL A 29 -6.25 1.94 -7.93
N MET A 30 -5.10 1.33 -7.64
CA MET A 30 -3.80 1.86 -8.08
C MET A 30 -3.70 1.91 -9.60
N GLU A 31 -4.16 0.87 -10.29
CA GLU A 31 -4.22 0.84 -11.76
C GLU A 31 -5.16 1.92 -12.31
N ARG A 32 -6.33 2.13 -11.71
CA ARG A 32 -7.24 3.20 -12.14
C ARG A 32 -6.64 4.60 -11.96
N ILE A 33 -5.83 4.82 -10.93
CA ILE A 33 -5.21 6.12 -10.66
C ILE A 33 -4.02 6.39 -11.58
N PHE A 34 -3.15 5.39 -11.77
CA PHE A 34 -1.85 5.57 -12.44
C PHE A 34 -1.71 4.83 -13.78
N GLY A 35 -2.76 4.13 -14.22
CA GLY A 35 -2.79 3.40 -15.49
C GLY A 35 -3.04 4.32 -16.69
N GLU A 36 -2.88 3.75 -17.89
CA GLU A 36 -3.01 4.49 -19.16
C GLU A 36 -4.40 5.09 -19.36
N ASN A 37 -5.43 4.45 -18.80
CA ASN A 37 -6.83 4.87 -18.90
C ASN A 37 -7.28 5.73 -17.71
N SER A 38 -6.35 6.37 -16.99
CA SER A 38 -6.67 7.22 -15.84
C SER A 38 -7.41 8.49 -16.27
N GLU A 39 -8.47 8.83 -15.55
CA GLU A 39 -9.22 10.09 -15.72
C GLU A 39 -8.57 11.26 -14.97
N TYR A 40 -7.56 11.00 -14.12
CA TYR A 40 -6.85 12.02 -13.35
C TYR A 40 -5.77 12.70 -14.19
N SER A 41 -5.55 13.99 -13.97
CA SER A 41 -4.50 14.74 -14.69
C SER A 41 -3.11 14.18 -14.38
N GLU A 42 -2.20 14.29 -15.36
CA GLU A 42 -0.80 13.90 -15.17
C GLU A 42 -0.13 14.68 -14.02
N GLU A 43 -0.49 15.95 -13.85
CA GLU A 43 0.00 16.79 -12.74
C GLU A 43 -0.36 16.19 -11.38
N THR A 44 -1.64 15.89 -11.15
CA THR A 44 -2.10 15.30 -9.88
C THR A 44 -1.50 13.92 -9.65
N GLN A 45 -1.40 13.10 -10.70
CA GLN A 45 -0.73 11.80 -10.61
C GLN A 45 0.73 12.00 -10.19
N ASN A 46 1.47 12.91 -10.83
CA ASN A 46 2.88 13.16 -10.54
C ASN A 46 3.10 13.65 -9.11
N GLU A 47 2.29 14.60 -8.62
CA GLU A 47 2.34 15.04 -7.23
C GLU A 47 2.14 13.88 -6.24
N LEU A 48 1.15 13.03 -6.51
CA LEU A 48 0.88 11.86 -5.68
C LEU A 48 2.03 10.83 -5.75
N LYS A 49 2.63 10.61 -6.93
CA LYS A 49 3.82 9.76 -7.10
C LYS A 49 4.97 10.28 -6.25
N GLN A 50 5.26 11.59 -6.26
CA GLN A 50 6.37 12.15 -5.50
C GLN A 50 6.25 11.87 -4.00
N VAL A 51 5.06 12.02 -3.43
CA VAL A 51 4.85 11.77 -1.99
C VAL A 51 4.80 10.27 -1.64
N MET A 52 4.53 9.40 -2.63
CA MET A 52 4.51 7.95 -2.46
C MET A 52 5.86 7.28 -2.72
N LEU A 53 6.84 8.01 -3.27
CA LEU A 53 8.15 7.45 -3.63
C LEU A 53 8.85 6.85 -2.40
N VAL A 54 9.28 5.61 -2.52
CA VAL A 54 10.06 4.92 -1.49
C VAL A 54 11.55 5.20 -1.70
N THR A 55 12.15 5.99 -0.83
CA THR A 55 13.56 6.43 -0.96
C THR A 55 14.58 5.47 -0.36
N ASP A 56 14.17 4.60 0.56
CA ASP A 56 15.10 3.77 1.35
C ASP A 56 15.39 2.40 0.69
N GLN A 57 15.41 2.35 -0.64
CA GLN A 57 15.68 1.11 -1.38
C GLN A 57 17.17 1.02 -1.73
N GLU A 58 17.82 -0.07 -1.33
CA GLU A 58 19.19 -0.38 -1.76
C GLU A 58 19.28 -0.82 -3.22
N ARG A 59 18.15 -1.23 -3.82
CA ARG A 59 18.04 -1.69 -5.21
C ARG A 59 17.61 -0.53 -6.10
N THR A 60 18.39 -0.25 -7.14
CA THR A 60 18.27 0.96 -7.98
C THR A 60 17.60 0.71 -9.34
N ASP A 61 17.25 -0.54 -9.64
CA ASP A 61 16.75 -1.01 -10.92
C ASP A 61 15.22 -0.86 -11.08
N ILE A 62 14.51 -0.62 -9.97
CA ILE A 62 13.07 -0.35 -9.97
C ILE A 62 12.75 0.86 -9.09
N SER A 63 11.74 1.63 -9.48
CA SER A 63 11.19 2.70 -8.64
C SER A 63 9.89 2.22 -8.01
N VAL A 64 9.83 2.16 -6.68
CA VAL A 64 8.62 1.75 -5.95
C VAL A 64 7.91 2.95 -5.35
N TYR A 65 6.60 3.01 -5.56
CA TYR A 65 5.70 4.05 -5.04
C TYR A 65 4.64 3.36 -4.21
N GLY A 66 4.48 3.72 -2.93
CA GLY A 66 3.49 3.05 -2.10
C GLY A 66 3.27 3.68 -0.74
N LYS A 67 2.24 3.18 -0.07
CA LYS A 67 1.86 3.64 1.27
C LYS A 67 1.59 2.48 2.21
N THR A 68 2.07 2.64 3.45
CA THR A 68 1.77 1.76 4.57
C THR A 68 0.42 2.07 5.21
N GLY A 69 -0.28 1.02 5.64
CA GLY A 69 -1.49 1.09 6.46
C GLY A 69 -1.45 0.06 7.60
N MET A 70 -2.15 0.36 8.70
CA MET A 70 -2.26 -0.54 9.86
C MET A 70 -3.65 -0.41 10.47
N GLY A 71 -4.27 -1.56 10.75
CA GLY A 71 -5.49 -1.68 11.53
C GLY A 71 -5.23 -2.42 12.83
N LYS A 72 -5.85 -1.94 13.90
CA LYS A 72 -5.85 -2.52 15.23
C LYS A 72 -7.28 -2.85 15.67
N THR A 73 -7.43 -3.90 16.45
CA THR A 73 -8.66 -4.21 17.18
C THR A 73 -8.28 -4.49 18.62
N ASP A 74 -8.91 -3.79 19.56
CA ASP A 74 -8.60 -3.87 21.00
C ASP A 74 -7.10 -3.68 21.31
N GLY A 75 -6.44 -2.78 20.57
CA GLY A 75 -5.01 -2.48 20.73
C GLY A 75 -4.05 -3.47 20.07
N ILE A 76 -4.53 -4.59 19.54
CA ILE A 76 -3.75 -5.61 18.83
C ILE A 76 -3.74 -5.30 17.34
N ILE A 77 -2.58 -5.37 16.69
CA ILE A 77 -2.49 -5.23 15.22
C ILE A 77 -3.17 -6.43 14.58
N VAL A 78 -4.23 -6.17 13.81
CA VAL A 78 -5.00 -7.20 13.11
C VAL A 78 -4.73 -7.22 11.62
N ASP A 79 -4.33 -6.07 11.07
CA ASP A 79 -4.08 -5.90 9.65
C ASP A 79 -2.90 -4.95 9.42
N ALA A 80 -1.95 -5.38 8.61
CA ALA A 80 -0.85 -4.55 8.13
C ALA A 80 -0.82 -4.56 6.61
N TRP A 81 -0.64 -3.38 6.02
CA TRP A 81 -0.76 -3.15 4.59
C TRP A 81 0.46 -2.41 4.05
N PHE A 82 0.83 -2.78 2.83
CA PHE A 82 1.59 -1.92 1.94
C PHE A 82 1.03 -2.08 0.52
N THR A 83 0.57 -0.98 -0.05
CA THR A 83 -0.08 -0.94 -1.37
C THR A 83 0.55 0.13 -2.24
N GLY A 84 0.60 -0.09 -3.54
CA GLY A 84 1.28 0.81 -4.45
C GLY A 84 1.49 0.22 -5.83
N PHE A 85 2.48 0.77 -6.53
CA PHE A 85 2.93 0.26 -7.81
C PHE A 85 4.45 0.47 -7.97
N ALA A 86 5.04 -0.26 -8.89
CA ALA A 86 6.44 -0.12 -9.26
C ALA A 86 6.59 0.16 -10.75
N GLU A 87 7.58 0.96 -11.10
CA GLU A 87 7.99 1.17 -12.49
C GLU A 87 9.16 0.27 -12.81
N THR A 88 8.96 -0.61 -13.79
CA THR A 88 9.94 -1.58 -14.28
C THR A 88 10.20 -1.35 -15.77
N ALA A 89 11.18 -2.06 -16.33
CA ALA A 89 11.46 -2.01 -17.77
C ALA A 89 10.27 -2.49 -18.64
N GLU A 90 9.42 -3.37 -18.11
CA GLU A 90 8.27 -3.95 -18.83
C GLU A 90 6.98 -3.13 -18.66
N GLY A 91 7.01 -2.12 -17.80
CA GLY A 91 5.86 -1.29 -17.48
C GLY A 91 5.58 -1.21 -15.97
N LYS A 92 4.36 -0.78 -15.64
CA LYS A 92 3.92 -0.60 -14.26
C LYS A 92 3.40 -1.92 -13.68
N LEU A 93 3.90 -2.28 -12.50
CA LEU A 93 3.40 -3.41 -11.71
C LEU A 93 2.60 -2.88 -10.52
N TYR A 94 1.30 -3.16 -10.50
CA TYR A 94 0.40 -2.78 -9.40
C TYR A 94 0.34 -3.90 -8.36
N PHE A 95 0.51 -3.55 -7.09
CA PHE A 95 0.58 -4.55 -6.03
C PHE A 95 -0.15 -4.12 -4.76
N CYS A 96 -0.55 -5.12 -3.98
CA CYS A 96 -1.03 -4.93 -2.63
C CYS A 96 -0.61 -6.12 -1.77
N VAL A 97 0.13 -5.84 -0.69
CA VAL A 97 0.48 -6.84 0.33
C VAL A 97 -0.30 -6.53 1.60
N ARG A 98 -1.07 -7.52 2.04
CA ARG A 98 -1.79 -7.53 3.31
C ARG A 98 -1.29 -8.67 4.18
N LEU A 99 -0.90 -8.35 5.40
CA LEU A 99 -0.59 -9.31 6.44
C LEU A 99 -1.71 -9.26 7.49
N GLY A 100 -2.53 -10.30 7.52
CA GLY A 100 -3.56 -10.47 8.55
C GLY A 100 -2.98 -11.12 9.82
N ARG A 101 -3.63 -10.90 10.96
CA ARG A 101 -3.29 -11.54 12.24
C ARG A 101 -3.10 -13.05 12.06
N THR A 102 -1.96 -13.54 12.49
CA THR A 102 -1.63 -14.97 12.56
C THR A 102 -1.02 -15.23 13.93
N ASP A 103 -1.49 -16.26 14.65
CA ASP A 103 -1.15 -16.48 16.07
C ASP A 103 0.36 -16.66 16.34
N SER A 104 1.16 -16.94 15.31
CA SER A 104 2.60 -17.14 15.38
C SER A 104 3.45 -16.01 14.79
N MET A 105 2.85 -14.90 14.34
CA MET A 105 3.57 -13.86 13.59
C MET A 105 3.20 -12.44 14.04
N ASN A 106 4.22 -11.66 14.42
CA ASN A 106 4.07 -10.23 14.66
C ASN A 106 3.96 -9.49 13.32
N VAL A 107 2.73 -9.27 12.86
CA VAL A 107 2.47 -8.54 11.62
C VAL A 107 2.69 -7.03 11.80
N SER A 108 3.33 -6.40 10.82
CA SER A 108 3.60 -4.95 10.82
C SER A 108 3.65 -4.39 9.41
N SER A 109 3.32 -3.10 9.25
CA SER A 109 3.36 -2.45 7.93
C SER A 109 4.78 -2.34 7.34
N PRO A 110 5.86 -2.16 8.14
CA PRO A 110 7.23 -2.28 7.64
C PRO A 110 7.51 -3.67 7.03
N LEU A 111 7.05 -4.75 7.67
CA LEU A 111 7.21 -6.09 7.14
C LEU A 111 6.42 -6.30 5.84
N ALA A 112 5.19 -5.77 5.76
CA ALA A 112 4.41 -5.79 4.52
C ALA A 112 5.13 -5.04 3.39
N LYS A 113 5.76 -3.90 3.70
CA LYS A 113 6.58 -3.13 2.75
C LYS A 113 7.80 -3.93 2.28
N GLU A 114 8.54 -4.56 3.19
CA GLU A 114 9.71 -5.39 2.85
C GLU A 114 9.33 -6.55 1.92
N ILE A 115 8.28 -7.29 2.26
CA ILE A 115 7.78 -8.41 1.44
C ILE A 115 7.36 -7.92 0.04
N ALA A 116 6.63 -6.80 -0.04
CA ALA A 116 6.21 -6.26 -1.34
C ALA A 116 7.39 -5.87 -2.22
N ILE A 117 8.40 -5.20 -1.65
CA ILE A 117 9.60 -4.80 -2.39
C ILE A 117 10.32 -6.05 -2.90
N GLN A 118 10.47 -7.09 -2.07
CA GLN A 118 11.10 -8.34 -2.47
C GLN A 118 10.34 -9.02 -3.62
N ILE A 119 9.01 -9.15 -3.53
CA ILE A 119 8.18 -9.77 -4.57
C ILE A 119 8.31 -9.03 -5.90
N VAL A 120 8.20 -7.70 -5.88
CA VAL A 120 8.27 -6.89 -7.10
C VAL A 120 9.67 -6.97 -7.72
N SER A 121 10.73 -6.89 -6.90
CA SER A 121 12.11 -7.03 -7.37
C SER A 121 12.41 -8.41 -7.95
N ASP A 122 11.80 -9.47 -7.46
CA ASP A 122 11.99 -10.81 -8.01
C ASP A 122 11.20 -11.01 -9.29
N TYR A 123 10.01 -10.42 -9.38
CA TYR A 123 9.21 -10.43 -10.60
C TYR A 123 9.88 -9.65 -11.74
N SER A 124 10.51 -8.52 -11.46
CA SER A 124 11.17 -7.67 -12.47
C SER A 124 12.50 -8.22 -12.99
N LYS A 125 12.99 -9.34 -12.45
CA LYS A 125 14.22 -10.03 -12.91
C LYS A 125 13.92 -11.20 -13.85
N LEU A 126 12.66 -11.61 -13.96
CA LEU A 126 12.21 -12.60 -14.95
C LEU A 126 12.24 -11.98 -16.35
#